data_AF-A0A920FIX0-F1
#
_entry.id   AF-A0A920FIX0-F1
#
_cell.length_a   1.000
_cell.length_b   1.000
_cell.length_c   1.000
_cell.angle_alpha   90.00
_cell.angle_beta   90.00
_cell.angle_gamma   90.00
#
_symmetry.space_group_name_H-M   'P 1'
#
loop_
_entity.id
_entity.type
_entity.pdbx_description
1 polymer ?
#
loop_
_entity_poly.entity_id
_entity_poly.type
_entity_poly.pdbx_seq_one_letter_code
_entity_poly.pdbx_strand_id
1 'polypeptide(L)'
;MTIDPEKLNKNQEKDPFVGLEFQQNIEKKCWELAGKTQQVPAQRLSDFMGDSKSKDFPRSSYIPGIKSVLFHEIFPSFMINRFKKAFTIFNQKMPGFLTNDAVLHAPESRTSSPVKIPETK
;
A
#
# COMPACT_ATOMS: atom_id res chain seq x y z
N MET A 1 -7.95 -1.46 5.42
CA MET A 1 -8.95 -0.70 4.63
C MET A 1 -9.69 -1.71 3.78
N THR A 2 -11.01 -1.77 3.88
CA THR A 2 -11.81 -2.59 2.97
C THR A 2 -11.95 -1.87 1.64
N ILE A 3 -11.70 -2.57 0.54
CA ILE A 3 -11.86 -2.03 -0.82
C ILE A 3 -13.03 -2.77 -1.45
N ASP A 4 -14.04 -2.02 -1.87
CA ASP A 4 -15.19 -2.58 -2.58
C ASP A 4 -14.74 -2.99 -4.00
N PRO A 5 -15.10 -4.19 -4.48
CA PRO A 5 -14.77 -4.67 -5.82
C PRO A 5 -15.08 -3.67 -6.94
N GLU A 6 -16.19 -2.95 -6.82
CA GLU A 6 -16.64 -1.88 -7.73
C GLU A 6 -15.59 -0.78 -7.97
N LYS A 7 -14.71 -0.54 -7.00
CA LYS A 7 -13.66 0.48 -7.09
C LYS A 7 -12.38 -0.03 -7.75
N LEU A 8 -12.26 -1.34 -7.94
CA LEU A 8 -11.09 -1.98 -8.55
C LEU A 8 -11.21 -2.05 -10.07
N ASN A 9 -12.35 -2.54 -10.56
CA ASN A 9 -12.65 -2.56 -11.98
C ASN A 9 -14.16 -2.53 -12.23
N LYS A 10 -14.66 -1.43 -12.81
CA LYS A 10 -16.08 -1.25 -13.13
C LYS A 10 -16.62 -2.28 -14.13
N ASN A 11 -15.74 -2.87 -14.94
CA ASN A 11 -16.13 -3.83 -15.98
C ASN A 11 -16.11 -5.30 -15.51
N GLN A 12 -15.60 -5.57 -14.30
CA GLN A 12 -15.47 -6.93 -13.73
C GLN A 12 -16.11 -7.04 -12.33
N GLU A 13 -17.08 -6.18 -12.01
CA GLU A 13 -17.73 -6.16 -10.69
C GLU A 13 -18.30 -7.52 -10.25
N LYS A 14 -18.78 -8.32 -11.21
CA LYS A 14 -19.36 -9.64 -10.96
C LYS A 14 -18.34 -10.78 -10.93
N ASP A 15 -17.07 -10.50 -11.20
CA ASP A 15 -16.02 -11.50 -11.16
C ASP A 15 -15.60 -11.76 -9.70
N PRO A 16 -15.81 -12.97 -9.15
CA PRO A 16 -15.42 -13.28 -7.77
C PRO A 16 -13.91 -13.19 -7.52
N PHE A 17 -13.08 -13.14 -8.57
CA PHE A 17 -11.62 -13.10 -8.46
C PHE A 17 -11.01 -11.70 -8.62
N VAL A 18 -11.82 -10.65 -8.83
CA VAL A 18 -11.30 -9.28 -9.06
C VAL A 18 -10.41 -8.77 -7.91
N GLY A 19 -10.72 -9.17 -6.67
CA GLY A 19 -9.87 -8.86 -5.51
C GLY A 19 -8.52 -9.59 -5.54
N LEU A 20 -8.52 -10.84 -5.99
CA LEU A 20 -7.31 -11.66 -6.12
C LEU A 20 -6.41 -11.13 -7.24
N GLU A 21 -6.97 -10.80 -8.40
CA GLU A 21 -6.22 -10.19 -9.51
C GLU A 21 -5.60 -8.86 -9.09
N PHE A 22 -6.36 -8.01 -8.40
CA PHE A 22 -5.84 -6.75 -7.88
C PHE A 22 -4.68 -6.98 -6.89
N GLN A 23 -4.83 -7.94 -5.98
CA GLN A 23 -3.77 -8.30 -5.04
C GLN A 23 -2.50 -8.75 -5.75
N GLN A 24 -2.61 -9.66 -6.72
CA GLN A 24 -1.49 -10.14 -7.53
C GLN A 24 -0.81 -9.01 -8.30
N ASN A 25 -1.59 -8.09 -8.88
CA ASN A 25 -1.06 -6.95 -9.61
C ASN A 25 -0.26 -6.00 -8.71
N ILE A 26 -0.75 -5.71 -7.51
CA ILE A 26 -0.02 -4.90 -6.52
C ILE A 26 1.25 -5.62 -6.07
N GLU A 27 1.19 -6.91 -5.73
CA GLU A 27 2.35 -7.71 -5.33
C GLU A 27 3.43 -7.71 -6.42
N LYS A 28 3.03 -7.91 -7.68
CA LYS A 28 3.93 -7.86 -8.84
C LYS A 28 4.56 -6.49 -9.04
N LYS A 29 3.77 -5.42 -9.01
CA LYS A 29 4.28 -4.03 -9.12
C LYS A 29 5.30 -3.73 -8.03
N CYS A 30 5.02 -4.12 -6.79
CA CYS A 30 5.95 -3.92 -5.68
C CYS A 30 7.29 -4.62 -5.93
N TRP A 31 7.26 -5.88 -6.35
CA TRP A 31 8.46 -6.64 -6.68
C TRP A 31 9.26 -6.00 -7.83
N GLU A 32 8.59 -5.58 -8.90
CA GLU A 32 9.23 -4.93 -10.04
C GLU A 32 9.90 -3.60 -9.64
N LEU A 33 9.18 -2.74 -8.93
CA LEU A 33 9.67 -1.42 -8.52
C LEU A 33 10.76 -1.50 -7.44
N ALA A 34 10.78 -2.57 -6.63
CA ALA A 34 11.87 -2.86 -5.70
C ALA A 34 13.08 -3.55 -6.35
N GLY A 35 13.11 -3.66 -7.68
CA GLY A 35 14.26 -4.16 -8.43
C GLY A 35 14.29 -5.67 -8.58
N LYS A 36 13.13 -6.35 -8.48
CA LYS A 36 12.98 -7.80 -8.66
C LYS A 36 13.80 -8.63 -7.66
N THR A 37 14.02 -8.08 -6.47
CA THR A 37 14.70 -8.75 -5.35
C THR A 37 13.69 -9.06 -4.23
N GLN A 38 14.17 -9.51 -3.07
CA GLN A 38 13.33 -9.62 -1.87
C GLN A 38 13.17 -8.28 -1.13
N GLN A 39 13.75 -7.18 -1.63
CA GLN A 39 13.51 -5.87 -1.06
C GLN A 39 12.07 -5.44 -1.26
N VAL A 40 11.57 -4.60 -0.36
CA VAL A 40 10.22 -4.03 -0.45
C VAL A 40 10.26 -2.54 -0.81
N PRO A 41 9.27 -2.05 -1.57
CA PRO A 41 8.93 -0.64 -1.64
C PRO A 41 8.88 0.05 -0.27
N ALA A 42 9.56 1.20 -0.18
CA ALA A 42 9.44 2.07 0.97
C ALA A 42 9.45 3.55 0.60
N GLN A 43 8.83 4.35 1.47
CA GLN A 43 8.80 5.81 1.41
C GLN A 43 8.69 6.35 2.83
N ARG A 44 9.43 7.42 3.18
CA ARG A 44 9.21 8.11 4.46
C ARG A 44 7.81 8.69 4.47
N LEU A 45 7.19 8.68 5.65
CA LEU A 45 5.81 9.14 5.80
C LEU A 45 5.68 10.62 5.44
N SER A 46 6.61 11.48 5.84
CA SER A 46 6.62 12.90 5.46
C SER A 46 6.74 13.10 3.95
N ASP A 47 7.65 12.36 3.30
CA ASP A 47 7.84 12.41 1.85
C ASP A 47 6.62 11.91 1.08
N PHE A 48 5.96 10.85 1.57
CA PHE A 48 4.70 10.33 1.05
C PHE A 48 3.59 11.39 1.12
N MET A 49 3.47 12.09 2.26
CA MET A 49 2.49 13.17 2.42
C MET A 49 2.76 14.32 1.43
N GLY A 50 4.03 14.61 1.15
CA GLY A 50 4.49 15.65 0.21
C GLY A 50 4.70 15.22 -1.24
N ASP A 51 4.22 14.03 -1.66
CA ASP A 51 4.34 13.54 -3.05
C ASP A 51 5.77 13.46 -3.59
N SER A 52 6.74 13.21 -2.70
CA SER A 52 8.17 13.26 -3.01
C SER A 52 8.85 11.93 -2.74
N LYS A 53 9.90 11.62 -3.49
CA LYS A 53 10.65 10.37 -3.34
C LYS A 53 11.68 10.50 -2.22
N SER A 54 11.74 9.53 -1.31
CA SER A 54 12.71 9.55 -0.20
C SER A 54 14.14 9.36 -0.69
N LYS A 55 15.06 10.18 -0.18
CA LYS A 55 16.48 10.11 -0.52
C LYS A 55 17.21 9.01 0.25
N ASP A 56 16.78 8.78 1.48
CA ASP A 56 17.38 7.89 2.46
C ASP A 56 16.31 7.40 3.45
N PHE A 57 16.68 6.44 4.30
CA PHE A 57 15.80 5.87 5.31
C PHE A 57 16.53 5.68 6.64
N PRO A 58 15.82 5.82 7.78
CA PRO A 58 16.33 5.29 9.04
C PRO A 58 16.47 3.75 8.97
N ARG A 59 17.11 3.17 9.98
CA ARG A 59 17.30 1.72 10.06
C ARG A 59 15.94 1.00 10.03
N SER A 60 15.75 0.12 9.05
CA SER A 60 14.60 -0.77 8.96
C SER A 60 14.89 -2.12 9.61
N SER A 61 13.87 -2.71 10.24
CA SER A 61 13.93 -4.09 10.78
C SER A 61 13.75 -5.15 9.69
N TYR A 62 13.29 -4.76 8.49
CA TYR A 62 13.11 -5.69 7.38
C TYR A 62 14.45 -6.10 6.78
N ILE A 63 14.88 -7.33 7.10
CA ILE A 63 16.23 -7.84 6.81
C ILE A 63 16.62 -7.78 5.33
N PRO A 64 15.76 -8.15 4.36
CA PRO A 64 16.12 -8.06 2.94
C PRO A 64 16.42 -6.63 2.47
N GLY A 65 15.93 -5.63 3.20
CA GLY A 65 16.13 -4.23 2.91
C GLY A 65 14.96 -3.60 2.17
N ILE A 66 15.04 -2.28 2.01
CA ILE A 66 13.96 -1.46 1.46
C ILE A 66 14.45 -0.63 0.28
N LYS A 67 13.57 -0.37 -0.67
CA LYS A 67 13.86 0.40 -1.88
C LYS A 67 12.98 1.63 -1.96
N SER A 68 13.62 2.80 -2.14
CA SER A 68 12.89 4.06 -2.32
C SER A 68 12.10 4.07 -3.64
N VAL A 69 10.78 4.22 -3.53
CA VAL A 69 9.83 4.29 -4.64
C VAL A 69 8.71 5.28 -4.32
N LEU A 70 8.01 5.78 -5.34
CA LEU A 70 6.82 6.59 -5.12
C LEU A 70 5.60 5.67 -5.02
N PHE A 71 4.86 5.73 -3.90
CA PHE A 71 3.71 4.84 -3.71
C PHE A 71 2.60 5.06 -4.74
N HIS A 72 2.56 6.24 -5.37
CA HIS A 72 1.70 6.57 -6.52
C HIS A 72 1.90 5.63 -7.73
N GLU A 73 3.10 5.05 -7.88
CA GLU A 73 3.39 4.10 -8.96
C GLU A 73 2.78 2.72 -8.68
N ILE A 74 2.59 2.40 -7.40
CA ILE A 74 2.05 1.12 -6.92
C ILE A 74 0.52 1.18 -6.85
N PHE A 75 -0.02 2.14 -6.08
CA PHE A 75 -1.42 2.17 -5.71
C PHE A 75 -2.23 3.20 -6.51
N PRO A 76 -3.45 2.86 -6.95
CA PRO A 76 -4.44 3.83 -7.43
C PRO A 76 -4.62 5.06 -6.55
N SER A 77 -4.84 6.22 -7.18
CA SER A 77 -4.94 7.53 -6.52
C SER A 77 -6.00 7.59 -5.41
N PHE A 78 -7.11 6.86 -5.55
CA PHE A 78 -8.15 6.84 -4.51
C PHE A 78 -7.64 6.25 -3.19
N MET A 79 -6.72 5.28 -3.23
CA MET A 79 -6.10 4.72 -2.03
C MET A 79 -5.06 5.65 -1.45
N ILE A 80 -4.22 6.26 -2.29
CA ILE A 80 -3.25 7.27 -1.87
C ILE A 80 -3.96 8.38 -1.06
N ASN A 81 -5.04 8.93 -1.61
CA ASN A 81 -5.81 9.99 -0.95
C ASN A 81 -6.39 9.52 0.40
N ARG A 82 -6.86 8.28 0.48
CA ARG A 82 -7.35 7.68 1.73
C ARG A 82 -6.23 7.49 2.75
N PHE A 83 -5.05 7.03 2.32
CA PHE A 83 -3.88 6.90 3.20
C PHE A 83 -3.45 8.26 3.77
N LYS A 84 -3.29 9.28 2.92
CA LYS A 84 -2.95 10.63 3.37
C LYS A 84 -3.96 11.18 4.38
N LYS A 85 -5.26 11.00 4.10
CA LYS A 85 -6.32 11.39 5.03
C LYS A 85 -6.22 10.65 6.36
N ALA A 86 -5.98 9.33 6.33
CA ALA A 86 -5.82 8.52 7.54
C ALA A 86 -4.61 8.97 8.37
N PHE A 87 -3.45 9.20 7.76
CA PHE A 87 -2.26 9.68 8.46
C PHE A 87 -2.44 11.08 9.05
N THR A 88 -3.17 11.95 8.37
CA THR A 88 -3.54 13.28 8.91
C THR A 88 -4.38 13.13 10.17
N ILE A 89 -5.39 12.26 10.15
CA ILE A 89 -6.25 11.98 11.32
C ILE A 89 -5.44 11.35 12.46
N PHE A 90 -4.54 10.40 12.14
CA PHE A 90 -3.70 9.78 13.17
C PHE A 90 -2.77 10.80 13.83
N ASN A 91 -2.17 11.72 13.09
CA ASN A 91 -1.34 12.75 13.67
C ASN A 91 -2.13 13.73 14.57
N GLN A 92 -3.41 14.00 14.24
CA GLN A 92 -4.29 14.81 15.10
C GLN A 92 -4.61 14.10 16.43
N LYS A 93 -4.83 12.78 16.39
CA LYS A 93 -5.14 11.98 17.58
C LYS A 93 -3.89 11.63 18.41
N MET A 94 -2.76 11.47 17.75
CA MET A 94 -1.48 11.08 18.32
C MET A 94 -0.39 12.00 17.78
N PRO A 95 -0.16 13.15 18.43
CA PRO A 95 0.89 14.08 18.02
C PRO A 95 2.24 13.38 17.92
N GLY A 96 2.95 13.58 16.81
CA GLY A 96 4.22 12.92 16.53
C GLY A 96 4.10 11.63 15.70
N PHE A 97 2.89 11.19 15.37
CA PHE A 97 2.68 10.07 14.44
C PHE A 97 3.28 10.37 13.05
N LEU A 98 3.08 11.59 12.54
CA LEU A 98 3.73 12.06 11.32
C LEU A 98 5.10 12.64 11.67
N THR A 99 6.15 11.85 11.45
CA THR A 99 7.55 12.23 11.69
C THR A 99 8.42 11.85 10.48
N ASN A 100 9.61 12.45 10.39
CA ASN A 100 10.59 12.14 9.35
C ASN A 100 11.24 10.75 9.51
N ASP A 101 11.16 10.18 10.70
CA ASP A 101 11.69 8.83 10.97
C ASP A 101 10.69 7.70 10.67
N ALA A 102 9.44 8.05 10.39
CA ALA A 102 8.41 7.06 10.06
C ALA A 102 8.59 6.60 8.60
N VAL A 103 8.61 5.29 8.39
CA VAL A 103 8.77 4.67 7.07
C VAL A 103 7.55 3.82 6.77
N LEU A 104 6.98 4.03 5.58
CA LEU A 104 5.93 3.19 5.02
C LEU A 104 6.57 2.06 4.21
N HIS A 105 6.12 0.83 4.43
CA HIS A 105 6.47 -0.33 3.62
C HIS A 105 5.26 -0.81 2.82
N ALA A 106 5.48 -1.41 1.66
CA ALA A 106 4.44 -2.07 0.88
C ALA A 106 4.98 -3.34 0.18
N PRO A 107 4.14 -4.34 -0.14
CA PRO A 107 2.71 -4.41 0.16
C PRO A 107 2.41 -5.17 1.47
N GLU A 108 1.36 -4.76 2.17
CA GLU A 108 0.67 -5.56 3.18
C GLU A 108 -0.68 -6.02 2.59
N SER A 109 -0.67 -7.12 1.84
CA SER A 109 -1.74 -7.48 0.89
C SER A 109 -2.67 -8.60 1.35
N ARG A 110 -2.29 -9.39 2.36
CA ARG A 110 -2.96 -10.65 2.74
C ARG A 110 -3.61 -10.60 4.13
N THR A 111 -4.30 -9.49 4.42
CA THR A 111 -4.94 -9.26 5.73
C THR A 111 -6.27 -10.00 5.90
N SER A 112 -6.96 -10.27 4.80
CA SER A 112 -8.21 -11.03 4.76
C SER A 112 -8.34 -11.76 3.42
N SER A 113 -9.26 -12.72 3.31
CA SER A 113 -9.50 -13.41 2.04
C SER A 113 -9.94 -12.42 0.94
N PRO A 114 -9.31 -12.45 -0.25
CA PRO A 114 -9.73 -11.62 -1.40
C PRO A 114 -10.96 -12.19 -2.12
N VAL A 115 -11.41 -13.40 -1.73
CA VAL A 115 -12.57 -14.10 -2.29
C VAL A 115 -13.54 -14.44 -1.17
N LYS A 116 -14.82 -14.22 -1.41
CA LYS A 116 -15.90 -14.64 -0.52
C LYS A 116 -16.53 -15.92 -1.05
N ILE A 117 -16.45 -17.01 -0.29
CA ILE A 117 -17.18 -18.24 -0.55
C ILE A 117 -18.51 -18.14 0.23
N PRO A 118 -19.67 -18.06 -0.45
CA PRO A 118 -20.94 -18.02 0.25
C PRO A 118 -21.25 -19.39 0.86
N GLU A 119 -21.59 -19.42 2.14
CA GLU A 119 -22.17 -20.62 2.75
C GLU A 119 -23.68 -20.62 2.49
N THR A 120 -24.18 -21.68 1.87
CA THR A 120 -25.61 -21.94 1.75
C THR A 120 -26.16 -22.28 3.14
N LYS A 121 -27.29 -21.69 3.51
CA LYS A 121 -28.11 -22.22 4.61
C LYS A 121 -29.01 -23.34 4.11
#